data_AF-A0A2E8T5L1-F1
#
_entry.id   AF-A0A2E8T5L1-F1
#
_cell.length_a   1.000
_cell.length_b   1.000
_cell.length_c   1.000
_cell.angle_alpha   90.00
_cell.angle_beta   90.00
_cell.angle_gamma   90.00
#
_symmetry.space_group_name_H-M   'P 1'
#
loop_
_entity.id
_entity.type
_entity.pdbx_description
1 polymer ?
#
loop_
_entity_poly.entity_id
_entity_poly.type
_entity_poly.pdbx_seq_one_letter_code
_entity_poly.pdbx_strand_id
1 'polypeptide(L)'
;MNKNLSFPRPSLQDPRVAFATWFGVGYSPFAPGTTGSIVAALLAWPISQYLGVIGFFVIIIVTLLLGVWASEHYVRVSGQEDSPAIVVDEVAGQWLTLVLIPPDIIYYVLGFVIFRIIDIIKPWPISFLDRRVKGGFGVMLDDCIGGILACLIIWNIWMMTNL
;
A
#
# COMPACT_ATOMS: atom_id res chain seq x y z
N MET A 1 21.82 18.51 -13.33
CA MET A 1 21.31 17.69 -12.21
C MET A 1 22.39 16.66 -11.88
N ASN A 2 22.87 16.69 -10.64
CA ASN A 2 24.04 15.91 -10.20
C ASN A 2 23.66 14.42 -10.10
N LYS A 3 24.25 13.56 -10.93
CA LYS A 3 23.97 12.11 -10.97
C LYS A 3 24.59 11.29 -9.81
N ASN A 4 25.14 11.95 -8.79
CA ASN A 4 25.95 11.32 -7.73
C ASN A 4 25.46 11.60 -6.30
N LEU A 5 24.18 11.92 -6.09
CA LEU A 5 23.60 11.88 -4.75
C LEU A 5 23.23 10.43 -4.44
N SER A 6 24.12 9.69 -3.77
CA SER A 6 23.76 8.41 -3.16
C SER A 6 22.89 8.71 -1.94
N PHE A 7 21.58 8.64 -2.11
CA PHE A 7 20.64 8.74 -0.99
C PHE A 7 20.93 7.60 0.01
N PRO A 8 21.12 7.91 1.31
CA PRO A 8 21.39 6.89 2.31
C PRO A 8 20.18 5.98 2.44
N ARG A 9 20.41 4.66 2.50
CA ARG A 9 19.38 3.70 2.92
C ARG A 9 19.19 3.84 4.44
N PRO A 10 18.02 4.29 4.92
CA PRO A 10 17.81 4.45 6.35
C PRO A 10 17.89 3.10 7.09
N SER A 11 18.25 3.12 8.37
CA SER A 11 18.41 1.88 9.16
C SER A 11 17.06 1.32 9.61
N LEU A 12 16.87 0.00 9.47
CA LEU A 12 15.69 -0.72 10.00
C LEU A 12 15.63 -0.73 11.55
N GLN A 13 16.69 -0.30 12.24
CA GLN A 13 16.66 -0.11 13.69
C GLN A 13 15.74 1.05 14.10
N ASP A 14 15.46 1.99 13.20
CA ASP A 14 14.44 2.99 13.42
C ASP A 14 13.06 2.37 13.14
N PRO A 15 12.16 2.27 14.14
CA PRO A 15 10.86 1.63 13.97
C PRO A 15 9.98 2.31 12.90
N ARG A 16 10.20 3.60 12.63
CA ARG A 16 9.50 4.32 11.56
C ARG A 16 9.97 3.86 10.19
N VAL A 17 11.27 3.67 10.03
CA VAL A 17 11.85 3.15 8.78
C VAL A 17 11.41 1.71 8.58
N ALA A 18 11.45 0.89 9.64
CA ALA A 18 10.91 -0.46 9.58
C ALA A 18 9.45 -0.44 9.14
N PHE A 19 8.59 0.39 9.75
CA PHE A 19 7.19 0.45 9.38
C PHE A 19 6.95 0.94 7.95
N ALA A 20 7.60 2.04 7.54
CA ALA A 20 7.46 2.60 6.18
C ALA A 20 7.88 1.61 5.08
N THR A 21 8.91 0.81 5.36
CA THR A 21 9.42 -0.22 4.43
C THR A 21 8.76 -1.59 4.60
N TRP A 22 7.72 -1.67 5.43
CA TRP A 22 7.07 -2.92 5.82
C TRP A 22 8.08 -4.00 6.29
N PHE A 23 8.85 -3.62 7.31
CA PHE A 23 9.89 -4.42 7.97
C PHE A 23 10.99 -4.90 7.03
N GLY A 24 11.36 -4.07 6.06
CA GLY A 24 12.43 -4.34 5.09
C GLY A 24 11.96 -4.96 3.78
N VAL A 25 10.66 -5.24 3.61
CA VAL A 25 10.08 -5.70 2.34
C VAL A 25 10.32 -4.69 1.22
N GLY A 26 10.23 -3.39 1.52
CA GLY A 26 10.52 -2.30 0.59
C GLY A 26 11.98 -2.24 0.12
N TYR A 27 12.91 -2.96 0.76
CA TYR A 27 14.27 -3.10 0.27
C TYR A 27 14.46 -4.26 -0.72
N SER A 28 13.38 -4.92 -1.13
CA SER A 28 13.39 -5.94 -2.18
C SER A 28 14.04 -5.39 -3.47
N PRO A 29 14.97 -6.13 -4.10
CA PRO A 29 15.53 -5.75 -5.39
C PRO A 29 14.55 -6.00 -6.55
N PHE A 30 13.47 -6.76 -6.31
CA PHE A 30 12.50 -7.18 -7.32
C PHE A 30 11.19 -6.39 -7.19
N ALA A 31 11.21 -5.13 -7.65
CA ALA A 31 10.07 -4.21 -7.60
C ALA A 31 9.44 -4.13 -6.19
N PRO A 32 9.98 -3.26 -5.31
CA PRO A 32 9.53 -3.08 -3.94
C PRO A 32 8.01 -3.04 -3.76
N GLY A 33 7.30 -2.22 -4.55
CA GLY A 33 5.84 -2.10 -4.49
C GLY A 33 5.15 -3.44 -4.72
N THR A 34 5.52 -4.17 -5.79
CA THR A 34 4.99 -5.52 -6.06
C THR A 34 5.23 -6.47 -4.90
N THR A 35 6.43 -6.45 -4.32
CA THR A 35 6.76 -7.30 -3.16
C THR A 35 5.90 -6.92 -1.95
N GLY A 36 5.72 -5.63 -1.69
CA GLY A 36 4.85 -5.10 -0.64
C GLY A 36 3.40 -5.55 -0.79
N SER A 37 2.83 -5.37 -1.99
CA SER A 37 1.45 -5.79 -2.29
C SER A 37 1.25 -7.30 -2.22
N ILE A 38 2.22 -8.11 -2.65
CA ILE A 38 2.15 -9.58 -2.50
C ILE A 38 2.11 -9.96 -1.01
N VAL A 39 3.03 -9.41 -0.21
CA VAL A 39 3.05 -9.66 1.23
C VAL A 39 1.74 -9.20 1.88
N ALA A 40 1.22 -8.04 1.48
CA ALA A 40 -0.05 -7.53 1.97
C ALA A 40 -1.22 -8.46 1.64
N ALA A 41 -1.33 -8.93 0.39
CA ALA A 41 -2.37 -9.87 -0.03
C ALA A 41 -2.30 -11.20 0.74
N LEU A 42 -1.09 -11.72 0.98
CA LEU A 42 -0.89 -12.92 1.79
C LEU A 42 -1.32 -12.70 3.26
N LEU A 43 -1.02 -11.55 3.85
CA LEU A 43 -1.39 -11.22 5.22
C LEU A 43 -2.88 -10.88 5.39
N ALA A 44 -3.55 -10.39 4.34
CA ALA A 44 -4.98 -10.08 4.38
C ALA A 44 -5.84 -11.31 4.74
N TRP A 45 -5.40 -12.50 4.33
CA TRP A 45 -6.15 -13.74 4.56
C TRP A 45 -6.28 -14.10 6.04
N PRO A 46 -5.19 -14.28 6.82
CA PRO A 46 -5.31 -14.54 8.24
C PRO A 46 -5.95 -13.35 8.98
N ILE A 47 -5.63 -12.11 8.60
CA ILE A 47 -6.21 -10.93 9.26
C ILE A 47 -7.74 -10.93 9.16
N SER A 48 -8.29 -11.14 7.96
CA SER A 48 -9.73 -11.19 7.74
C SER A 48 -10.40 -12.38 8.46
N GLN A 49 -9.75 -13.54 8.50
CA GLN A 49 -10.27 -14.74 9.19
C GLN A 49 -10.33 -14.55 10.71
N TYR A 50 -9.27 -14.01 11.33
CA TYR A 50 -9.19 -13.93 12.80
C TYR A 50 -9.88 -12.71 13.39
N LEU A 51 -9.92 -11.58 12.67
CA LEU A 51 -10.43 -10.32 13.19
C LEU A 51 -11.78 -9.91 12.57
N GLY A 52 -12.22 -10.61 11.53
CA GLY A 52 -13.39 -10.25 10.74
C GLY A 52 -13.23 -8.90 10.03
N VAL A 53 -14.28 -8.49 9.32
CA VAL A 53 -14.27 -7.25 8.53
C VAL A 53 -14.03 -6.01 9.39
N ILE A 54 -14.64 -5.94 10.59
CA ILE A 54 -14.50 -4.77 11.48
C ILE A 54 -13.05 -4.65 11.97
N GLY A 55 -12.47 -5.74 12.47
CA GLY A 55 -11.09 -5.70 12.98
C GLY A 55 -10.07 -5.49 11.86
N PHE A 56 -10.32 -6.04 10.67
CA PHE A 56 -9.48 -5.76 9.50
C PHE A 56 -9.54 -4.28 9.10
N PHE A 57 -10.73 -3.67 9.08
CA PHE A 57 -10.89 -2.24 8.80
C PHE A 57 -10.15 -1.37 9.83
N VAL A 58 -10.20 -1.73 11.13
CA VAL A 58 -9.42 -1.03 12.17
C VAL A 58 -7.92 -1.10 11.90
N ILE A 59 -7.39 -2.28 11.52
CA ILE A 59 -5.98 -2.43 11.17
C ILE A 59 -5.60 -1.53 10.00
N ILE A 60 -6.43 -1.45 8.96
CA ILE A 60 -6.20 -0.59 7.80
C ILE A 60 -6.10 0.88 8.21
N ILE A 61 -7.04 1.37 9.03
CA ILE A 61 -7.02 2.76 9.51
C ILE A 61 -5.75 3.03 10.33
N VAL A 62 -5.36 2.11 11.21
CA VAL A 62 -4.11 2.23 11.98
C VAL A 62 -2.90 2.26 11.06
N THR A 63 -2.83 1.39 10.05
CA THR A 63 -1.75 1.36 9.07
C THR A 63 -1.68 2.64 8.25
N LEU A 64 -2.82 3.20 7.82
CA LEU A 64 -2.86 4.47 7.10
C LEU A 64 -2.30 5.62 7.95
N LEU A 65 -2.75 5.75 9.21
CA LEU A 65 -2.31 6.82 10.11
C LEU A 65 -0.83 6.71 10.47
N LEU A 66 -0.38 5.51 10.86
CA LEU A 66 1.03 5.27 11.16
C LEU A 66 1.91 5.34 9.91
N GLY A 67 1.38 4.96 8.76
CA GLY A 67 2.06 5.01 7.47
C GLY A 67 2.40 6.43 7.08
N VAL A 68 1.46 7.38 7.20
CA VAL A 68 1.74 8.81 6.94
C VAL A 68 2.90 9.30 7.80
N TRP A 69 2.87 9.02 9.11
CA TRP A 69 3.91 9.42 10.04
C TRP A 69 5.27 8.77 9.74
N ALA A 70 5.27 7.48 9.41
CA ALA A 70 6.47 6.70 9.11
C ALA A 70 7.11 7.12 7.78
N SER A 71 6.30 7.29 6.73
CA SER A 71 6.71 7.74 5.39
C SER A 71 7.27 9.16 5.44
N GLU A 72 6.64 10.07 6.17
CA GLU A 72 7.15 11.45 6.37
C GLU A 72 8.51 11.46 7.08
N HIS A 73 8.71 10.56 8.04
CA HIS A 73 10.03 10.40 8.66
C HIS A 73 11.05 9.81 7.69
N TYR A 74 10.67 8.76 6.93
CA TYR A 74 11.54 8.13 5.94
C TYR A 74 12.04 9.13 4.89
N VAL A 75 11.13 9.94 4.33
CA VAL A 75 11.47 10.99 3.35
C VAL A 75 12.47 11.98 3.94
N ARG A 76 12.27 12.42 5.17
CA ARG A 76 13.18 13.36 5.85
C ARG A 76 14.57 12.81 6.07
N VAL A 77 14.71 11.55 6.48
CA VAL A 77 16.03 10.96 6.77
C VAL A 77 16.75 10.45 5.54
N SER A 78 16.02 9.99 4.52
CA SER A 78 16.60 9.56 3.24
C SER A 78 16.91 10.73 2.32
N GLY A 79 16.19 11.85 2.45
CA GLY A 79 16.22 12.96 1.50
C GLY A 79 15.57 12.64 0.15
N GLN A 80 14.88 11.50 0.04
CA GLN A 80 14.25 11.01 -1.18
C GLN A 80 12.72 11.10 -1.05
N GLU A 81 12.11 12.08 -1.71
CA GLU A 81 10.66 12.32 -1.65
C GLU A 81 9.83 11.16 -2.21
N ASP A 82 10.27 10.56 -3.32
CA ASP A 82 9.59 9.43 -3.98
C ASP A 82 10.45 8.16 -3.86
N SER A 83 10.64 7.68 -2.63
CA SER A 83 11.44 6.47 -2.42
C SER A 83 10.60 5.21 -2.68
N PRO A 84 11.01 4.33 -3.62
CA PRO A 84 10.29 3.07 -3.86
C PRO A 84 10.39 2.10 -2.68
N ALA A 85 11.23 2.40 -1.68
CA ALA A 85 11.33 1.59 -0.48
C ALA A 85 10.20 1.83 0.52
N ILE A 86 9.45 2.93 0.39
CA ILE A 86 8.20 3.11 1.12
C ILE A 86 7.17 2.21 0.42
N VAL A 87 6.66 1.21 1.15
CA VAL A 87 5.70 0.22 0.63
C VAL A 87 4.53 0.01 1.60
N VAL A 88 4.43 0.83 2.64
CA VAL A 88 3.33 0.77 3.63
C VAL A 88 2.02 1.32 3.05
N ASP A 89 2.13 2.26 2.12
CA ASP A 89 1.09 2.71 1.19
C ASP A 89 0.51 1.53 0.39
N GLU A 90 1.39 0.75 -0.23
CA GLU A 90 1.05 -0.41 -1.05
C GLU A 90 0.35 -1.50 -0.22
N VAL A 91 0.78 -1.66 1.03
CA VAL A 91 0.15 -2.57 1.99
C VAL A 91 -1.24 -2.10 2.36
N ALA A 92 -1.40 -0.82 2.70
CA ALA A 92 -2.69 -0.26 3.08
C ALA A 92 -3.69 -0.27 1.93
N GLY A 93 -3.26 0.09 0.71
CA GLY A 93 -4.09 0.06 -0.50
C GLY A 93 -4.53 -1.36 -0.88
N GLN A 94 -3.61 -2.33 -0.80
CA GLN A 94 -3.93 -3.74 -1.05
C GLN A 94 -4.91 -4.30 -0.01
N TRP A 95 -4.76 -3.94 1.26
CA TRP A 95 -5.70 -4.34 2.31
C TRP A 95 -7.07 -3.71 2.15
N LEU A 96 -7.14 -2.41 1.80
CA LEU A 96 -8.40 -1.75 1.44
C LEU A 96 -9.12 -2.48 0.31
N THR A 97 -8.37 -2.90 -0.70
CA THR A 97 -8.91 -3.66 -1.84
C THR A 97 -9.61 -4.95 -1.39
N LEU A 98 -9.05 -5.65 -0.39
CA LEU A 98 -9.48 -6.99 0.01
C LEU A 98 -10.40 -7.00 1.25
N VAL A 99 -10.62 -5.87 1.92
CA VAL A 99 -11.29 -5.82 3.24
C VAL A 99 -12.71 -6.39 3.23
N LEU A 100 -13.43 -6.28 2.12
CA LEU A 100 -14.79 -6.81 1.95
C LEU A 100 -14.82 -8.18 1.27
N ILE A 101 -13.67 -8.68 0.79
CA ILE A 101 -13.61 -9.90 -0.01
C ILE A 101 -13.42 -11.11 0.89
N PRO A 102 -14.31 -12.12 0.82
CA PRO A 102 -14.12 -13.37 1.54
C PRO A 102 -12.78 -14.02 1.17
N PRO A 103 -12.12 -14.75 2.09
CA PRO A 103 -10.82 -15.36 1.82
C PRO A 103 -10.92 -16.49 0.81
N ASP A 104 -10.76 -16.11 -0.45
CA ASP A 104 -10.79 -16.95 -1.63
C ASP A 104 -9.63 -16.57 -2.54
N ILE A 105 -8.90 -17.59 -3.01
CA ILE A 105 -7.63 -17.39 -3.72
C ILE A 105 -7.82 -16.67 -5.06
N ILE A 106 -8.94 -16.91 -5.74
CA ILE A 106 -9.22 -16.31 -7.05
C ILE A 106 -9.47 -14.81 -6.84
N TYR A 107 -10.33 -14.43 -5.89
CA TYR A 107 -10.62 -13.01 -5.65
C TYR A 107 -9.44 -12.27 -5.02
N TYR A 108 -8.58 -12.93 -4.25
CA TYR A 108 -7.36 -12.31 -3.71
C TYR A 108 -6.34 -12.03 -4.81
N VAL A 109 -6.13 -12.99 -5.72
CA VAL A 109 -5.27 -12.78 -6.89
C VAL A 109 -5.83 -11.71 -7.81
N LEU A 110 -7.14 -11.72 -8.09
CA LEU A 110 -7.80 -10.69 -8.89
C LEU A 110 -7.71 -9.31 -8.23
N GLY A 111 -8.00 -9.21 -6.92
CA GLY A 111 -7.89 -7.97 -6.16
C GLY A 111 -6.47 -7.42 -6.17
N PHE A 112 -5.46 -8.27 -6.02
CA PHE A 112 -4.06 -7.89 -6.20
C PHE A 112 -3.78 -7.31 -7.59
N VAL A 113 -4.19 -8.01 -8.65
CA VAL A 113 -3.95 -7.54 -10.03
C VAL A 113 -4.66 -6.21 -10.30
N ILE A 114 -5.93 -6.08 -9.89
CA ILE A 114 -6.73 -4.87 -10.08
C ILE A 114 -6.09 -3.68 -9.35
N PHE A 115 -5.72 -3.86 -8.09
CA PHE A 115 -5.05 -2.83 -7.31
C PHE A 115 -3.75 -2.38 -7.99
N ARG A 116 -2.88 -3.32 -8.38
CA ARG A 116 -1.62 -2.99 -9.06
C ARG A 116 -1.83 -2.26 -10.37
N ILE A 117 -2.83 -2.64 -11.16
CA ILE A 117 -3.15 -1.92 -12.40
C ILE A 117 -3.55 -0.48 -12.09
N ILE A 118 -4.38 -0.25 -11.07
CA ILE A 118 -4.84 1.09 -10.69
C ILE A 118 -3.69 1.94 -10.14
N ASP A 119 -2.88 1.38 -9.24
CA ASP A 119 -1.72 2.06 -8.67
C ASP A 119 -0.66 2.41 -9.74
N ILE A 120 -0.37 1.51 -10.69
CA ILE A 120 0.59 1.80 -11.75
C ILE A 120 0.06 2.85 -12.74
N ILE A 121 -1.24 2.79 -13.08
CA ILE A 121 -1.85 3.71 -14.07
C ILE A 121 -2.15 5.08 -13.45
N LYS A 122 -2.48 5.14 -12.16
CA LYS A 122 -2.98 6.32 -11.44
C LYS A 122 -4.06 7.08 -12.22
N PRO A 123 -5.21 6.45 -12.54
CA PRO A 123 -6.29 7.12 -13.25
C PRO A 123 -6.76 8.36 -12.49
N TRP A 124 -7.36 9.33 -13.20
CA TRP A 124 -8.01 10.46 -12.54
C TRP A 124 -9.10 9.92 -11.59
N PRO A 125 -9.19 10.37 -10.32
CA PRO A 125 -8.57 11.56 -9.72
C PRO A 125 -7.20 11.35 -9.02
N ILE A 126 -6.65 10.14 -8.99
CA ILE A 126 -5.41 9.79 -8.26
C ILE A 126 -4.24 10.66 -8.76
N SER A 127 -4.00 10.66 -10.07
CA SER A 127 -2.93 11.47 -10.68
C SER A 127 -3.08 12.98 -10.52
N PHE A 128 -4.27 13.49 -10.20
CA PHE A 128 -4.47 14.91 -9.88
C PHE A 128 -4.02 15.24 -8.46
N LEU A 129 -4.31 14.35 -7.50
CA LEU A 129 -3.95 14.53 -6.09
C LEU A 129 -2.46 14.33 -5.85
N ASP A 130 -1.87 13.29 -6.45
CA ASP A 130 -0.43 13.00 -6.42
C ASP A 130 0.43 14.22 -6.85
N ARG A 131 -0.06 15.02 -7.80
CA ARG A 131 0.62 16.25 -8.25
C ARG A 131 0.53 17.41 -7.26
N ARG A 132 -0.47 17.44 -6.39
CA ARG A 132 -0.77 18.58 -5.49
C ARG A 132 -0.36 18.33 -4.04
N VAL A 133 -0.31 17.07 -3.63
CA VAL A 133 -0.02 16.67 -2.26
C VAL A 133 1.29 15.90 -2.27
N LYS A 134 2.31 16.42 -1.59
CA LYS A 134 3.66 15.85 -1.52
C LYS A 134 3.99 15.39 -0.11
N GLY A 135 5.08 14.64 0.02
CA GLY A 135 5.51 14.03 1.29
C GLY A 135 4.75 12.76 1.64
N GLY A 136 4.94 12.27 2.87
CA GLY A 136 4.38 11.00 3.31
C GLY A 136 2.86 10.94 3.29
N PHE A 137 2.18 12.10 3.41
CA PHE A 137 0.73 12.15 3.27
C PHE A 137 0.26 11.94 1.84
N GLY A 138 0.98 12.48 0.84
CA GLY A 138 0.65 12.29 -0.57
C GLY A 138 0.77 10.82 -0.99
N VAL A 139 1.88 10.19 -0.60
CA VAL A 139 2.21 8.77 -0.86
C VAL A 139 1.23 7.79 -0.22
N MET A 140 0.59 8.14 0.90
CA MET A 140 -0.43 7.25 1.48
C MET A 140 -1.81 7.48 0.86
N LEU A 141 -2.06 8.70 0.37
CA LEU A 141 -3.38 9.12 -0.09
C LEU A 141 -3.71 8.55 -1.48
N ASP A 142 -2.74 8.51 -2.39
CA ASP A 142 -2.92 7.96 -3.73
C ASP A 142 -3.25 6.46 -3.70
N ASP A 143 -2.52 5.67 -2.92
CA ASP A 143 -2.77 4.23 -2.74
C ASP A 143 -4.04 3.94 -1.94
N CYS A 144 -4.40 4.80 -0.99
CA CYS A 144 -5.69 4.72 -0.29
C CYS A 144 -6.86 4.88 -1.28
N ILE A 145 -6.79 5.88 -2.17
CA ILE A 145 -7.82 6.10 -3.18
C ILE A 145 -7.82 4.96 -4.20
N GLY A 146 -6.64 4.52 -4.65
CA GLY A 146 -6.49 3.35 -5.52
C GLY A 146 -7.10 2.09 -4.92
N GLY A 147 -6.84 1.83 -3.64
CA GLY A 147 -7.40 0.72 -2.88
C GLY A 147 -8.91 0.78 -2.72
N ILE A 148 -9.49 1.96 -2.51
CA ILE A 148 -10.96 2.13 -2.48
C ILE A 148 -11.58 1.83 -3.85
N LEU A 149 -11.00 2.35 -4.94
CA LEU A 149 -11.48 2.07 -6.29
C LEU A 149 -11.38 0.59 -6.63
N ALA A 150 -10.24 -0.03 -6.31
CA ALA A 150 -10.01 -1.46 -6.49
C ALA A 150 -11.02 -2.29 -5.68
N CYS A 151 -11.26 -1.93 -4.42
CA CYS A 151 -12.25 -2.57 -3.54
C CYS A 151 -13.64 -2.57 -4.16
N LEU A 152 -14.09 -1.42 -4.66
CA LEU A 152 -15.40 -1.31 -5.32
C LEU A 152 -15.49 -2.21 -6.56
N ILE A 153 -14.42 -2.29 -7.37
CA ILE A 153 -14.40 -3.13 -8.57
C ILE A 153 -14.47 -4.61 -8.19
N ILE A 154 -13.57 -5.09 -7.30
CA ILE A 154 -13.52 -6.51 -6.93
C ILE A 154 -14.78 -6.94 -6.17
N TRP A 155 -15.35 -6.06 -5.35
CA TRP A 155 -16.63 -6.31 -4.66
C TRP A 155 -17.78 -6.50 -5.66
N ASN A 156 -17.88 -5.66 -6.69
CA ASN A 156 -18.90 -5.82 -7.72
C ASN A 156 -18.72 -7.13 -8.51
N ILE A 157 -17.47 -7.49 -8.85
CA ILE A 157 -17.18 -8.77 -9.52
C ILE A 157 -17.63 -9.93 -8.65
N TRP A 158 -17.26 -9.95 -7.36
CA TRP A 158 -17.64 -10.99 -6.42
C TRP A 158 -19.17 -11.10 -6.26
N MET A 159 -19.87 -9.98 -6.15
CA MET A 159 -21.33 -9.97 -6.07
C MET A 159 -21.98 -10.55 -7.33
N MET A 160 -21.50 -10.23 -8.52
CA MET A 160 -22.09 -10.73 -9.78
C MET A 160 -21.88 -12.23 -10.02
N THR A 161 -20.85 -12.83 -9.41
CA THR A 161 -20.50 -14.24 -9.61
C THR A 161 -21.02 -15.17 -8.51
N ASN A 162 -21.47 -14.63 -7.37
CA ASN A 162 -21.93 -15.41 -6.21
C ASN A 162 -23.39 -15.14 -5.82
N LEU A 163 -24.11 -14.34 -6.62
CA LEU A 163 -25.57 -14.18 -6.58
C LEU A 163 -26.24 -15.12 -7.59
#